data_AF-A0A1U7XB49-F1
#
_entry.id   AF-A0A1U7XB49-F1
#
_cell.length_a   1.000
_cell.length_b   1.000
_cell.length_c   1.000
_cell.angle_alpha   90.00
_cell.angle_beta   90.00
_cell.angle_gamma   90.00
#
_symmetry.space_group_name_H-M   'P 1'
#
loop_
_entity.id
_entity.type
_entity.pdbx_description
1 polymer ?
#
loop_
_entity_poly.entity_id
_entity_poly.type
_entity_poly.pdbx_seq_one_letter_code
_entity_poly.pdbx_strand_id
1 'polypeptide(L)'
;MSQVAWQVFIVFIPVIAVCIWLEQYYIPSARELARLNGTCKAPVIQHFAETISGSSTIRSFDQESRFQDTSMKLIDNYSRPKFHIAAAMEWLCMRLDMLSLITFAFSLIFLISLPVGTIDPSVAGLAVTYGLNLNIIQAWVVWNLCMMENKIISVERILQYTALPSEPPLIIESNRPDPNWPSCGEVDFSNLQ
;
A
#
# COMPACT_ATOMS: atom_id res chain seq x y z
N MET A 1 20.37 37.52 -6.61
CA MET A 1 19.22 36.62 -6.31
C MET A 1 19.08 35.46 -7.32
N SER A 2 19.03 35.69 -8.64
CA SER A 2 18.86 34.60 -9.65
C SER A 2 20.16 33.86 -10.05
N GLN A 3 21.34 34.48 -9.94
CA GLN A 3 22.60 33.90 -10.46
C GLN A 3 23.24 32.80 -9.58
N VAL A 4 22.76 32.56 -8.36
CA VAL A 4 23.31 31.55 -7.43
C VAL A 4 22.40 30.30 -7.33
N ALA A 5 21.16 30.39 -7.82
CA ALA A 5 20.20 29.28 -7.74
C ALA A 5 20.55 28.13 -8.71
N TRP A 6 21.12 28.43 -9.87
CA TRP A 6 21.39 27.43 -10.90
C TRP A 6 22.46 26.41 -10.49
N GLN A 7 23.46 26.81 -9.71
CA GLN A 7 24.49 25.90 -9.19
C GLN A 7 23.91 24.86 -8.23
N VAL A 8 22.89 25.25 -7.44
CA VAL A 8 22.22 24.34 -6.51
C VAL A 8 21.39 23.30 -7.27
N PHE A 9 20.78 23.69 -8.41
CA PHE A 9 20.06 22.74 -9.28
C PHE A 9 20.97 21.62 -9.80
N ILE A 10 22.25 21.89 -10.07
CA ILE A 10 23.20 20.84 -10.50
C ILE A 10 23.37 19.76 -9.43
N VAL A 11 23.39 20.15 -8.14
CA VAL A 11 23.50 19.20 -7.02
C VAL A 11 22.20 18.41 -6.83
N PHE A 12 21.05 19.00 -7.12
CA PHE A 12 19.76 18.31 -7.01
C PHE A 12 19.55 17.24 -8.09
N ILE A 13 20.11 17.38 -9.29
CA ILE A 13 19.97 16.37 -10.36
C ILE A 13 20.42 14.97 -9.93
N PRO A 14 21.65 14.74 -9.43
CA PRO A 14 22.09 13.41 -9.00
C PRO A 14 21.30 12.92 -7.79
N VAL A 15 20.89 13.80 -6.88
CA VAL A 15 20.08 13.46 -5.70
C VAL A 15 18.72 12.91 -6.14
N ILE A 16 18.03 13.61 -7.04
CA ILE A 16 16.76 13.18 -7.60
C ILE A 16 16.92 11.85 -8.37
N ALA A 17 17.99 11.70 -9.15
CA ALA A 17 18.26 10.46 -9.87
C ALA A 17 18.43 9.26 -8.91
N VAL A 18 19.16 9.44 -7.80
CA VAL A 18 19.31 8.39 -6.78
C VAL A 18 17.98 8.11 -6.07
N CYS A 19 17.17 9.14 -5.77
CA CYS A 19 15.83 8.94 -5.21
C CYS A 19 14.94 8.09 -6.13
N ILE A 20 14.89 8.44 -7.43
CA ILE A 20 14.10 7.68 -8.41
C ILE A 20 14.60 6.24 -8.53
N TRP A 21 15.92 6.03 -8.51
CA TRP A 21 16.49 4.68 -8.55
C TRP A 21 16.12 3.84 -7.32
N LEU A 22 16.20 4.42 -6.12
CA LEU A 22 15.78 3.76 -4.87
C LEU A 22 14.28 3.44 -4.87
N GLU A 23 13.46 4.36 -5.35
CA GLU A 23 12.01 4.18 -5.48
C GLU A 23 11.68 3.04 -6.45
N GLN A 24 12.31 3.03 -7.64
CA GLN A 24 12.15 1.95 -8.63
C GLN A 24 12.60 0.58 -8.11
N TYR A 25 13.60 0.54 -7.23
CA TYR A 25 14.03 -0.70 -6.58
C TYR A 25 13.03 -1.17 -5.51
N TYR A 26 12.44 -0.23 -4.76
CA TYR A 26 11.49 -0.52 -3.69
C TYR A 26 10.13 -1.01 -4.21
N ILE A 27 9.57 -0.36 -5.23
CA ILE A 27 8.19 -0.59 -5.72
C ILE A 27 7.90 -2.08 -6.04
N PRO A 28 8.75 -2.82 -6.79
CA PRO A 28 8.49 -4.23 -7.10
C PRO A 28 8.42 -5.09 -5.83
N SER A 29 9.33 -4.86 -4.88
CA SER A 29 9.38 -5.60 -3.62
C SER A 29 8.17 -5.30 -2.73
N ALA A 30 7.80 -4.01 -2.63
CA ALA A 30 6.65 -3.57 -1.85
C ALA A 30 5.33 -4.15 -2.38
N ARG A 31 5.19 -4.23 -3.72
CA ARG A 31 4.01 -4.81 -4.37
C ARG A 31 3.85 -6.29 -4.08
N GLU A 32 4.91 -7.09 -4.19
CA GLU A 32 4.86 -8.51 -3.87
C GLU A 32 4.59 -8.76 -2.39
N LEU A 33 5.20 -7.95 -1.50
CA LEU A 33 4.91 -8.01 -0.06
C LEU A 33 3.44 -7.66 0.24
N ALA A 34 2.88 -6.65 -0.40
CA ALA A 34 1.48 -6.28 -0.26
C ALA A 34 0.55 -7.41 -0.74
N ARG A 35 0.88 -8.07 -1.85
CA ARG A 35 0.14 -9.23 -2.37
C ARG A 35 0.18 -10.42 -1.41
N LEU A 36 1.35 -10.73 -0.86
CA LEU A 36 1.54 -11.77 0.14
C LEU A 36 0.71 -11.47 1.40
N ASN A 37 0.78 -10.24 1.90
CA ASN A 37 0.01 -9.80 3.06
C ASN A 37 -1.51 -9.91 2.83
N GLY A 38 -1.99 -9.54 1.63
CA GLY A 38 -3.39 -9.73 1.26
C GLY A 38 -3.82 -11.20 1.28
N THR A 39 -2.97 -12.09 0.76
CA THR A 39 -3.24 -13.54 0.71
C THR A 39 -3.22 -14.17 2.09
N CYS A 40 -2.31 -13.75 2.98
CA CYS A 40 -2.24 -14.25 4.36
C CYS A 40 -3.37 -13.71 5.25
N LYS A 41 -3.94 -12.53 4.93
CA LYS A 41 -5.03 -11.93 5.71
C LYS A 41 -6.38 -12.65 5.52
N ALA A 42 -6.66 -13.13 4.30
CA ALA A 42 -7.96 -13.72 3.98
C ALA A 42 -8.30 -14.98 4.83
N PRO A 43 -7.38 -15.96 5.00
CA PRO A 43 -7.63 -17.13 5.84
C PRO A 43 -7.93 -16.80 7.30
N VAL A 44 -7.33 -15.74 7.86
CA VAL A 44 -7.60 -15.30 9.23
C VAL A 44 -9.05 -14.87 9.40
N ILE A 45 -9.56 -14.06 8.46
CA ILE A 45 -10.95 -13.57 8.48
C ILE A 45 -11.92 -14.74 8.28
N GLN A 46 -11.61 -15.63 7.35
CA GLN A 46 -12.44 -16.80 7.07
C GLN A 46 -12.53 -17.74 8.28
N HIS A 47 -11.39 -18.11 8.88
CA HIS A 47 -11.36 -18.95 10.08
C HIS A 47 -12.16 -18.33 11.23
N PHE A 48 -12.11 -17.01 11.39
CA PHE A 48 -12.89 -16.30 12.40
C PHE A 48 -14.40 -16.39 12.13
N ALA A 49 -14.83 -16.21 10.88
CA ALA A 49 -16.23 -16.34 10.49
C ALA A 49 -16.75 -17.78 10.70
N GLU A 50 -15.98 -18.78 10.31
CA GLU A 50 -16.29 -20.21 10.52
C GLU A 50 -16.39 -20.55 12.01
N THR A 51 -15.49 -20.03 12.83
CA THR A 51 -15.48 -20.25 14.28
C THR A 51 -16.72 -19.65 14.94
N ILE A 52 -17.15 -18.45 14.54
CA ILE A 52 -18.37 -17.81 15.07
C ILE A 52 -19.61 -18.62 14.68
N SER A 53 -19.72 -19.00 13.40
CA SER A 53 -20.86 -19.77 12.91
C SER A 53 -20.95 -21.16 13.53
N GLY A 54 -19.79 -21.80 13.81
CA GLY A 54 -19.69 -23.15 14.38
C GLY A 54 -19.47 -23.22 15.89
N SER A 55 -19.61 -22.11 16.62
CA SER A 55 -19.21 -22.00 18.03
C SER A 55 -19.87 -23.05 18.95
N SER A 56 -21.16 -23.33 18.75
CA SER A 56 -21.88 -24.35 19.53
C SER A 56 -21.30 -25.75 19.31
N THR A 57 -21.01 -26.12 18.06
CA THR A 57 -20.41 -27.40 17.68
C THR A 57 -19.00 -27.55 18.23
N ILE A 58 -18.18 -26.50 18.15
CA ILE A 58 -16.80 -26.54 18.65
C ILE A 58 -16.78 -26.83 20.16
N ARG A 59 -17.64 -26.13 20.92
CA ARG A 59 -17.76 -26.32 22.38
C ARG A 59 -18.37 -27.67 22.75
N SER A 60 -19.34 -28.17 21.97
CA SER A 60 -19.95 -29.47 22.26
C SER A 60 -18.99 -30.65 22.08
N PHE A 61 -17.97 -30.49 21.24
CA PHE A 61 -16.93 -31.51 21.00
C PHE A 61 -15.60 -31.21 21.72
N ASP A 62 -15.56 -30.20 22.59
CA ASP A 62 -14.36 -29.81 23.37
C ASP A 62 -13.12 -29.58 22.48
N GLN A 63 -13.33 -28.92 21.32
CA GLN A 63 -12.29 -28.67 20.31
C GLN A 63 -11.75 -27.23 20.34
N GLU A 64 -11.97 -26.46 21.41
CA GLU A 64 -11.53 -25.05 21.46
C GLU A 64 -10.02 -24.91 21.30
N SER A 65 -9.23 -25.76 21.96
CA SER A 65 -7.76 -25.72 21.92
C SER A 65 -7.22 -25.85 20.49
N ARG A 66 -7.77 -26.79 19.71
CA ARG A 66 -7.40 -27.00 18.30
C ARG A 66 -7.66 -25.77 17.44
N PHE A 67 -8.82 -25.12 17.63
CA PHE A 67 -9.18 -23.90 16.89
C PHE A 67 -8.32 -22.70 17.35
N GLN A 68 -7.99 -22.62 18.64
CA GLN A 68 -7.10 -21.59 19.17
C GLN A 68 -5.67 -21.71 18.59
N ASP A 69 -5.11 -22.92 18.57
CA ASP A 69 -3.78 -23.18 17.99
C ASP A 69 -3.75 -22.86 16.49
N THR A 70 -4.81 -23.21 15.77
CA THR A 70 -4.95 -22.90 14.35
C THR A 70 -5.03 -21.39 14.11
N SER A 71 -5.82 -20.68 14.93
CA SER A 71 -5.91 -19.22 14.90
C SER A 71 -4.55 -18.57 15.14
N MET A 72 -3.80 -19.02 16.15
CA MET A 72 -2.47 -18.48 16.45
C MET A 72 -1.50 -18.67 15.28
N LYS A 73 -1.47 -19.87 14.67
CA LYS A 73 -0.64 -20.15 13.49
C LYS A 73 -1.00 -19.25 12.29
N LEU A 74 -2.29 -19.00 12.06
CA LEU A 74 -2.75 -18.11 10.99
C LEU A 74 -2.34 -16.66 11.25
N ILE A 75 -2.45 -16.19 12.49
CA ILE A 75 -2.03 -14.85 12.91
C ILE A 75 -0.51 -14.68 12.79
N ASP A 76 0.27 -15.67 13.19
CA ASP A 76 1.73 -15.67 13.04
C ASP A 76 2.13 -15.60 11.56
N ASN A 77 1.49 -16.41 10.71
CA ASN A 77 1.72 -16.40 9.27
C ASN A 77 1.35 -15.06 8.62
N TYR A 78 0.33 -14.35 9.12
CA TYR A 78 -0.02 -13.01 8.66
C TYR A 78 0.94 -11.93 9.20
N SER A 79 1.43 -12.08 10.44
CA SER A 79 2.29 -11.10 11.10
C SER A 79 3.68 -11.02 10.46
N ARG A 80 4.21 -12.14 9.93
CA ARG A 80 5.51 -12.19 9.25
C ARG A 80 5.58 -11.29 8.00
N PRO A 81 4.72 -11.43 6.96
CA PRO A 81 4.69 -10.50 5.83
C PRO A 81 4.48 -9.05 6.25
N LYS A 82 3.61 -8.82 7.24
CA LYS A 82 3.35 -7.47 7.76
C LYS A 82 4.60 -6.83 8.36
N PHE A 83 5.41 -7.60 9.09
CA PHE A 83 6.71 -7.15 9.60
C PHE A 83 7.68 -6.84 8.46
N HIS A 84 7.73 -7.68 7.41
CA HIS A 84 8.57 -7.43 6.24
C HIS A 84 8.16 -6.17 5.46
N ILE A 85 6.85 -5.87 5.36
CA ILE A 85 6.36 -4.61 4.78
C ILE A 85 6.91 -3.41 5.57
N ALA A 86 6.79 -3.46 6.90
CA ALA A 86 7.29 -2.39 7.75
C ALA A 86 8.81 -2.22 7.62
N ALA A 87 9.57 -3.33 7.66
CA ALA A 87 11.01 -3.31 7.50
C ALA A 87 11.45 -2.77 6.12
N ALA A 88 10.75 -3.13 5.04
CA ALA A 88 11.04 -2.61 3.71
C ALA A 88 10.76 -1.10 3.62
N MET A 89 9.68 -0.62 4.24
CA MET A 89 9.35 0.80 4.30
C MET A 89 10.44 1.59 5.05
N GLU A 90 10.84 1.10 6.23
CA GLU A 90 11.90 1.73 7.02
C GLU A 90 13.26 1.70 6.31
N TRP A 91 13.56 0.64 5.57
CA TRP A 91 14.77 0.57 4.76
C TRP A 91 14.84 1.70 3.72
N LEU A 92 13.72 2.00 3.04
CA LEU A 92 13.66 3.11 2.09
C LEU A 92 13.79 4.46 2.80
N CYS A 93 13.06 4.68 3.89
CA CYS A 93 13.15 5.90 4.70
C CYS A 93 14.59 6.17 5.13
N MET A 94 15.25 5.18 5.74
CA MET A 94 16.64 5.30 6.20
C MET A 94 17.60 5.68 5.07
N ARG A 95 17.43 5.14 3.85
CA ARG A 95 18.28 5.46 2.70
C ARG A 95 18.05 6.89 2.19
N LEU A 96 16.80 7.33 2.14
CA LEU A 96 16.45 8.69 1.75
C LEU A 96 16.91 9.71 2.80
N ASP A 97 16.82 9.36 4.08
CA ASP A 97 17.31 10.18 5.18
C ASP A 97 18.83 10.34 5.12
N MET A 98 19.55 9.25 4.89
CA MET A 98 21.01 9.29 4.71
C MET A 98 21.40 10.18 3.52
N LEU A 99 20.69 10.06 2.39
CA LEU A 99 20.91 10.91 1.22
C LEU A 99 20.66 12.40 1.56
N SER A 100 19.53 12.70 2.20
CA SER A 100 19.18 14.06 2.62
C SER A 100 20.21 14.64 3.59
N LEU A 101 20.67 13.88 4.57
CA LEU A 101 21.68 14.33 5.52
C LEU A 101 23.03 14.60 4.85
N ILE A 102 23.44 13.75 3.92
CA ILE A 102 24.69 13.94 3.15
C ILE A 102 24.59 15.22 2.32
N THR A 103 23.50 15.42 1.59
CA THR A 103 23.29 16.64 0.79
C THR A 103 23.27 17.90 1.65
N PHE A 104 22.63 17.84 2.81
CA PHE A 104 22.59 18.93 3.78
C PHE A 104 24.00 19.23 4.33
N ALA A 105 24.78 18.21 4.71
CA ALA A 105 26.14 18.38 5.18
C ALA A 105 27.04 19.03 4.11
N PHE A 106 26.94 18.59 2.84
CA PHE A 106 27.67 19.22 1.75
C PHE A 106 27.24 20.69 1.54
N SER A 107 25.95 20.99 1.66
CA SER A 107 25.44 22.37 1.55
C SER A 107 25.99 23.28 2.64
N LEU A 108 26.15 22.77 3.87
CA LEU A 108 26.74 23.50 4.98
C LEU A 108 28.24 23.74 4.79
N ILE A 109 28.99 22.72 4.35
CA ILE A 109 30.41 22.85 4.06
C ILE A 109 30.64 23.88 2.96
N PHE A 110 29.82 23.86 1.90
CA PHE A 110 29.86 24.85 0.83
C PHE A 110 29.57 26.26 1.34
N LEU A 111 28.55 26.42 2.20
CA LEU A 111 28.19 27.70 2.78
C LEU A 111 29.32 28.30 3.63
N ILE A 112 30.03 27.47 4.41
CA ILE A 112 31.16 27.89 5.25
C ILE A 112 32.42 28.21 4.42
N SER A 113 32.63 27.51 3.30
CA SER A 113 33.84 27.64 2.47
C SER A 113 33.84 28.91 1.61
N LEU A 114 32.70 29.60 1.48
CA LEU A 114 32.58 30.81 0.67
C LEU A 114 33.13 32.04 1.42
N PRO A 115 33.83 32.95 0.71
CA PRO A 115 34.38 34.15 1.33
C PRO A 115 33.28 35.09 1.83
N VAL A 116 33.56 35.74 2.96
CA VAL A 116 32.67 36.67 3.66
C VAL A 116 32.22 37.78 2.69
N GLY A 117 30.90 37.93 2.52
CA GLY A 117 30.30 38.94 1.63
C GLY A 117 29.72 38.40 0.31
N THR A 118 29.86 37.11 0.00
CA THR A 118 29.32 36.51 -1.23
C THR A 118 27.82 36.19 -1.14
N ILE A 119 27.32 35.85 0.04
CA ILE A 119 25.93 35.47 0.30
C ILE A 119 25.39 36.31 1.45
N ASP A 120 24.18 36.86 1.27
CA ASP A 120 23.45 37.54 2.33
C ASP A 120 23.17 36.57 3.49
N PRO A 121 23.54 36.91 4.74
CA PRO A 121 23.33 36.05 5.91
C PRO A 121 21.86 35.62 6.11
N SER A 122 20.92 36.45 5.67
CA SER A 122 19.48 36.14 5.70
C SER A 122 19.11 34.97 4.78
N VAL A 123 19.65 34.93 3.56
CA VAL A 123 19.41 33.86 2.58
C VAL A 123 20.08 32.58 3.01
N ALA A 124 21.28 32.67 3.59
CA ALA A 124 21.99 31.54 4.19
C ALA A 124 21.17 30.86 5.30
N GLY A 125 20.61 31.65 6.23
CA GLY A 125 19.75 31.13 7.30
C GLY A 125 18.47 30.46 6.78
N LEU A 126 17.85 31.03 5.74
CA LEU A 126 16.69 30.43 5.08
C LEU A 126 17.03 29.08 4.42
N ALA A 127 18.16 29.01 3.70
CA ALA A 127 18.60 27.78 3.05
C ALA A 127 18.84 26.64 4.04
N VAL A 128 19.47 26.94 5.18
CA VAL A 128 19.70 25.96 6.26
C VAL A 128 18.37 25.50 6.87
N THR A 129 17.45 26.43 7.14
CA THR A 129 16.14 26.12 7.73
C THR A 129 15.30 25.22 6.82
N TYR A 130 15.30 25.51 5.51
CA TYR A 130 14.60 24.67 4.53
C TYR A 130 15.29 23.33 4.31
N GLY A 131 16.63 23.30 4.24
CA GLY A 131 17.40 22.05 4.12
C GLY A 131 17.16 21.09 5.29
N LEU A 132 17.04 21.62 6.51
CA LEU A 132 16.77 20.81 7.71
C LEU A 132 15.35 20.22 7.71
N ASN A 133 14.37 20.95 7.20
CA ASN A 133 12.99 20.46 7.05
C ASN A 133 12.79 19.53 5.85
N LEU A 134 13.70 19.55 4.87
CA LEU A 134 13.58 18.78 3.63
C LEU A 134 13.52 17.27 3.89
N ASN A 135 14.25 16.79 4.90
CA ASN A 135 14.25 15.39 5.32
C ASN A 135 12.84 14.89 5.71
N ILE A 136 12.17 15.63 6.58
CA ILE A 136 10.83 15.30 7.08
C ILE A 136 9.82 15.28 5.93
N ILE A 137 9.89 16.27 5.04
CA ILE A 137 9.00 16.39 3.89
C ILE A 137 9.24 15.24 2.90
N GLN A 138 10.51 14.88 2.65
CA GLN A 138 10.87 13.80 1.75
C GLN A 138 10.35 12.44 2.25
N ALA A 139 10.55 12.12 3.54
CA ALA A 139 10.00 10.91 4.15
C ALA A 139 8.47 10.89 4.06
N TRP A 140 7.82 12.03 4.32
CA TRP A 140 6.36 12.14 4.24
C TRP A 140 5.84 11.94 2.81
N VAL A 141 6.48 12.51 1.79
CA VAL A 141 6.08 12.34 0.38
C VAL A 141 6.19 10.88 -0.03
N VAL A 142 7.31 10.22 0.28
CA VAL A 142 7.51 8.81 -0.08
C VAL A 142 6.50 7.90 0.62
N TRP A 143 6.20 8.17 1.89
CA TRP A 143 5.15 7.46 2.59
C TRP A 143 3.77 7.62 1.93
N ASN A 144 3.43 8.85 1.50
CA ASN A 144 2.17 9.11 0.80
C ASN A 144 2.11 8.44 -0.57
N LEU A 145 3.21 8.42 -1.34
CA LEU A 145 3.29 7.71 -2.62
C LEU A 145 3.06 6.21 -2.43
N CYS A 146 3.73 5.59 -1.45
CA CYS A 146 3.54 4.17 -1.12
C CYS A 146 2.09 3.87 -0.67
N MET A 147 1.51 4.75 0.16
CA MET A 147 0.11 4.66 0.57
C MET A 147 -0.85 4.74 -0.64
N MET A 148 -0.57 5.65 -1.57
CA MET A 148 -1.37 5.83 -2.77
C MET A 148 -1.29 4.61 -3.69
N GLU A 149 -0.09 4.06 -3.92
CA GLU A 149 0.09 2.83 -4.71
C GLU A 149 -0.65 1.62 -4.10
N ASN A 150 -0.66 1.51 -2.77
CA ASN A 150 -1.43 0.44 -2.12
C ASN A 150 -2.94 0.65 -2.26
N LYS A 151 -3.42 1.90 -2.21
CA LYS A 151 -4.85 2.22 -2.33
C LYS A 151 -5.38 2.05 -3.75
N ILE A 152 -4.60 2.37 -4.78
CA ILE A 152 -5.05 2.27 -6.18
C ILE A 152 -5.35 0.81 -6.59
N ILE A 153 -4.70 -0.18 -5.98
CA ILE A 153 -5.01 -1.60 -6.19
C ILE A 153 -6.48 -1.92 -5.89
N SER A 154 -7.08 -1.24 -4.91
CA SER A 154 -8.52 -1.41 -4.62
C SER A 154 -9.40 -0.91 -5.76
N VAL A 155 -9.02 0.22 -6.38
CA VAL A 155 -9.74 0.78 -7.53
C VAL A 155 -9.59 -0.12 -8.76
N GLU A 156 -8.39 -0.65 -8.99
CA GLU A 156 -8.14 -1.62 -10.06
C GLU A 156 -9.06 -2.84 -9.93
N ARG A 157 -9.23 -3.39 -8.73
CA ARG A 157 -10.15 -4.52 -8.48
C ARG A 157 -11.62 -4.16 -8.74
N ILE A 158 -12.07 -2.97 -8.34
CA ILE A 158 -13.44 -2.53 -8.64
C ILE A 158 -13.66 -2.46 -10.15
N LEU A 159 -12.70 -1.92 -10.90
CA LEU A 159 -12.77 -1.86 -12.35
C LEU A 159 -12.81 -3.25 -12.99
N GLN A 160 -12.03 -4.20 -12.47
CA GLN A 160 -12.07 -5.61 -12.89
C GLN A 160 -13.45 -6.23 -12.68
N TYR A 161 -14.13 -5.94 -11.55
CA TYR A 161 -15.47 -6.45 -11.31
C TYR A 161 -16.53 -5.86 -12.24
N THR A 162 -16.38 -4.61 -12.67
CA THR A 162 -17.28 -3.98 -13.65
C THR A 162 -17.17 -4.60 -15.04
N ALA A 163 -16.03 -5.19 -15.38
CA ALA A 163 -15.79 -5.85 -16.66
C ALA A 163 -16.29 -7.31 -16.71
N LEU A 164 -16.75 -7.87 -15.58
CA LEU A 164 -17.29 -9.23 -15.55
C LEU A 164 -18.61 -9.31 -16.31
N PRO A 165 -18.89 -10.43 -17.00
CA PRO A 165 -20.19 -10.64 -17.63
C PRO A 165 -21.29 -10.64 -16.57
N SER A 166 -22.28 -9.76 -16.75
CA SER A 166 -23.45 -9.71 -15.86
C SER A 166 -24.28 -10.98 -16.03
N GLU A 167 -24.88 -11.43 -14.93
CA GLU A 167 -25.99 -12.36 -14.98
C GLU A 167 -27.15 -11.76 -15.82
N PRO A 168 -28.02 -12.60 -16.41
CA PRO A 168 -29.20 -12.14 -17.12
C PRO A 168 -30.07 -11.21 -16.26
N PRO A 169 -30.79 -10.27 -16.88
CA PRO A 169 -31.63 -9.33 -16.15
C PRO A 169 -32.68 -10.08 -15.32
N LEU A 170 -32.93 -9.57 -14.12
CA LEU A 170 -33.84 -10.18 -13.15
C LEU A 170 -35.28 -10.29 -13.67
N ILE A 171 -35.67 -9.40 -14.59
CA ILE A 171 -36.97 -9.43 -15.26
C ILE A 171 -36.74 -9.29 -16.77
N ILE A 172 -37.32 -10.22 -17.52
CA ILE A 172 -37.38 -10.19 -18.97
C ILE A 172 -38.82 -9.82 -19.33
N GLU A 173 -39.08 -8.53 -19.63
CA GLU A 173 -40.43 -8.03 -19.90
C GLU A 173 -41.12 -8.75 -21.06
N SER A 174 -40.35 -9.27 -22.02
CA SER A 174 -40.88 -10.03 -23.15
C SER A 174 -41.34 -11.45 -22.81
N ASN A 175 -40.94 -12.02 -21.67
CA ASN A 175 -41.22 -13.41 -21.30
C ASN A 175 -41.58 -13.54 -19.82
N ARG A 176 -42.45 -12.64 -19.35
CA ARG A 176 -42.90 -12.65 -17.96
C ARG A 176 -44.03 -13.68 -17.79
N PRO A 177 -43.95 -14.58 -16.80
CA PRO A 177 -45.05 -15.51 -16.51
C PRO A 177 -46.32 -14.74 -16.11
N ASP A 178 -47.47 -15.37 -16.34
CA ASP A 178 -48.76 -14.86 -15.85
C ASP A 178 -48.73 -14.69 -14.31
N PRO A 179 -49.43 -13.70 -13.74
CA PRO A 179 -49.54 -13.55 -12.28
C PRO A 179 -49.98 -14.82 -11.53
N ASN A 180 -50.70 -15.72 -12.19
CA ASN A 180 -51.17 -16.98 -11.62
C ASN A 180 -50.15 -18.14 -11.76
N TRP A 181 -48.95 -17.88 -12.29
CA TRP A 181 -47.87 -18.86 -12.41
C TRP A 181 -47.00 -18.90 -11.14
N PRO A 182 -46.54 -20.08 -10.68
CA PRO A 182 -46.84 -21.41 -11.20
C PRO A 182 -48.15 -21.97 -10.61
N SER A 183 -49.10 -22.35 -11.47
CA SER A 183 -50.43 -22.83 -11.04
C SER A 183 -50.43 -24.29 -10.55
N CYS A 184 -49.58 -25.13 -11.16
CA CYS A 184 -49.50 -26.57 -10.87
C CYS A 184 -48.16 -27.00 -10.24
N GLY A 185 -47.16 -26.11 -10.18
CA GLY A 185 -45.87 -26.38 -9.53
C GLY A 185 -45.05 -27.54 -10.11
N GLU A 186 -45.39 -28.04 -11.29
CA GLU A 186 -44.72 -29.18 -11.93
C GLU A 186 -43.39 -28.72 -12.54
N VAL A 187 -42.31 -29.46 -12.22
CA VAL A 187 -40.97 -29.23 -12.76
C VAL A 187 -40.57 -30.48 -13.53
N ASP A 188 -40.41 -30.34 -14.85
CA ASP A 188 -39.95 -31.40 -15.73
C ASP A 188 -38.52 -31.10 -16.19
N PHE A 189 -37.67 -32.12 -16.17
CA PHE A 189 -36.26 -32.02 -16.49
C PHE A 189 -36.02 -32.71 -17.84
N SER A 190 -35.79 -31.91 -18.88
CA SER A 190 -35.52 -32.43 -20.22
C SER A 190 -34.05 -32.22 -20.60
N ASN A 191 -33.32 -33.33 -20.79
CA ASN A 191 -31.93 -33.37 -21.27
C ASN A 191 -30.97 -32.41 -20.54
N LEU A 192 -30.99 -32.41 -19.21
CA LEU A 192 -29.94 -31.76 -18.42
C LEU A 192 -28.63 -32.56 -18.52
N GLN A 193 -27.53 -31.87 -18.85
CA GLN A 193 -26.15 -32.36 -18.73
C GLN A 193 -25.46 -31.71 -17.55
#